data_AF-I4EAG7-F1
#
_entry.id   AF-I4EAG7-F1
#
_cell.length_a   1.000
_cell.length_b   1.000
_cell.length_c   1.000
_cell.angle_alpha   90.00
_cell.angle_beta   90.00
_cell.angle_gamma   90.00
#
_symmetry.space_group_name_H-M   'P 1'
#
loop_
_entity.id
_entity.type
_entity.pdbx_description
1 polymer ?
#
loop_
_entity_poly.entity_id
_entity_poly.type
_entity_poly.pdbx_seq_one_letter_code
_entity_poly.pdbx_strand_id
1 'polypeptide(L)'
;MEKVSIIGLDLAKRSFQAHGAGVDGGVAFRKKLSRQKALAFLADQPRCIVAMEACGGAHHWGRAIGALGHAVRLIPPAYVKPFVKRQKNDAADAEAICEAAMRPTMRFVAVKTSEQQARAILFRTRDLLVRQRTQLINALRGHLAEHGVVAPQGSANLKKLAEALGDETTSLPLLVVELSRVFLEQIDQLSKKIAELERAMTHESVRGETTRCLRTLPGVGRSPPWRAANDCF
;
A
#
# COMPACT_ATOMS: atom_id res chain seq x y z
N MET A 1 14.15 -32.11 -21.52
CA MET A 1 13.23 -31.19 -20.83
C MET A 1 14.06 -30.01 -20.41
N GLU A 2 13.88 -28.85 -21.05
CA GLU A 2 14.67 -27.65 -20.70
C GLU A 2 14.44 -27.31 -19.23
N LYS A 3 15.54 -27.16 -18.49
CA LYS A 3 15.50 -26.92 -17.05
C LYS A 3 15.00 -25.49 -16.83
N VAL A 4 13.79 -25.35 -16.32
CA VAL A 4 13.20 -24.05 -15.94
C VAL A 4 14.13 -23.37 -14.94
N SER A 5 14.68 -22.22 -15.31
CA SER A 5 15.62 -21.45 -14.49
C SER A 5 14.90 -20.32 -13.74
N ILE A 6 13.86 -19.77 -14.37
CA ILE A 6 13.08 -18.65 -13.85
C ILE A 6 11.60 -18.80 -14.22
N ILE A 7 10.73 -18.37 -13.32
CA ILE A 7 9.29 -18.28 -13.54
C ILE A 7 8.84 -16.84 -13.28
N GLY A 8 8.32 -16.16 -14.29
CA GLY A 8 7.54 -14.93 -14.12
C GLY A 8 6.12 -15.28 -13.71
N LEU A 9 5.65 -14.74 -12.59
CA LEU A 9 4.33 -15.00 -12.04
C LEU A 9 3.56 -13.69 -11.91
N ASP A 10 2.51 -13.54 -12.73
CA ASP A 10 1.56 -12.45 -12.62
C ASP A 10 0.43 -12.81 -11.63
N LEU A 11 0.17 -11.92 -10.67
CA LEU A 11 -0.71 -12.16 -9.53
C LEU A 11 -2.05 -11.41 -9.67
N ALA A 12 -3.06 -12.05 -10.27
CA ALA A 12 -4.43 -11.52 -10.27
C ALA A 12 -5.26 -12.00 -9.06
N LYS A 13 -6.46 -11.44 -8.86
CA LYS A 13 -7.31 -11.76 -7.68
C LYS A 13 -7.67 -13.24 -7.56
N ARG A 14 -7.94 -13.94 -8.67
CA ARG A 14 -8.48 -15.32 -8.70
C ARG A 14 -7.60 -16.32 -9.46
N SER A 15 -6.94 -15.86 -10.52
CA SER A 15 -6.03 -16.66 -11.33
C SER A 15 -4.68 -15.97 -11.46
N PHE A 16 -3.62 -16.76 -11.55
CA PHE A 16 -2.28 -16.31 -11.87
C PHE A 16 -1.88 -16.79 -13.25
N GLN A 17 -0.94 -16.10 -13.87
CA GLN A 17 -0.26 -16.58 -15.05
C GLN A 17 1.20 -16.83 -14.72
N ALA A 18 1.68 -18.02 -15.05
CA ALA A 18 3.06 -18.41 -14.89
C ALA A 18 3.71 -18.55 -16.27
N HIS A 19 4.84 -17.90 -16.45
CA HIS A 19 5.72 -18.01 -17.60
C HIS A 19 7.04 -18.60 -17.13
N GLY A 20 7.34 -19.84 -17.51
CA GLY A 20 8.60 -20.51 -17.20
C GLY A 20 9.58 -20.35 -18.36
N ALA A 21 10.82 -19.97 -18.05
CA ALA A 21 11.89 -19.82 -19.04
C ALA A 21 13.20 -20.51 -18.60
N GLY A 22 13.98 -20.92 -19.60
CA GLY A 22 15.35 -21.42 -19.47
C GLY A 22 16.35 -20.33 -19.07
N VAL A 23 17.64 -20.68 -19.03
CA VAL A 23 18.72 -19.72 -18.67
C VAL A 23 18.95 -18.68 -19.78
N ASP A 24 18.74 -19.09 -21.02
CA ASP A 24 18.81 -18.28 -22.25
C ASP A 24 17.56 -17.43 -22.50
N GLY A 25 16.51 -17.60 -21.69
CA GLY A 25 15.21 -16.96 -21.88
C GLY A 25 14.28 -17.71 -22.82
N GLY A 26 14.66 -18.90 -23.29
CA GLY A 26 13.79 -19.79 -24.05
C GLY A 26 12.55 -20.17 -23.24
N VAL A 27 11.38 -20.17 -23.88
CA VAL A 27 10.10 -20.42 -23.20
C VAL A 27 9.93 -21.91 -22.94
N ALA A 28 9.93 -22.30 -21.67
CA ALA A 28 9.67 -23.69 -21.27
C ALA A 28 8.18 -23.97 -21.13
N PHE A 29 7.40 -23.03 -20.57
CA PHE A 29 5.94 -23.15 -20.50
C PHE A 29 5.24 -21.81 -20.30
N ARG A 30 3.96 -21.76 -20.67
CA ARG A 30 3.01 -20.71 -20.25
C ARG A 30 1.78 -21.39 -19.65
N LYS A 31 1.40 -21.04 -18.43
CA LYS A 31 0.34 -21.74 -17.70
C LYS A 31 -0.51 -20.81 -16.85
N LYS A 32 -1.83 -20.90 -17.03
CA LYS A 32 -2.80 -20.29 -16.11
C LYS A 32 -2.99 -21.18 -14.89
N LEU A 33 -2.88 -20.59 -13.71
CA LEU A 33 -3.01 -21.28 -12.43
C LEU A 33 -4.16 -20.66 -11.63
N SER A 34 -5.00 -21.49 -11.02
CA SER A 34 -5.88 -21.00 -9.95
C SER A 34 -5.05 -20.67 -8.72
N ARG A 35 -5.44 -19.66 -7.95
CA ARG A 35 -4.76 -19.27 -6.71
C ARG A 35 -4.48 -20.44 -5.76
N GLN A 36 -5.44 -21.37 -5.61
CA GLN A 36 -5.32 -22.55 -4.73
C GLN A 36 -4.25 -23.55 -5.20
N LYS A 37 -4.04 -23.68 -6.51
CA LYS A 37 -3.09 -24.63 -7.10
C LYS A 37 -1.69 -24.06 -7.30
N ALA A 38 -1.49 -22.77 -7.07
CA ALA A 38 -0.23 -22.09 -7.35
C ALA A 38 0.95 -22.65 -6.53
N LEU A 39 0.77 -22.84 -5.21
CA LEU A 39 1.84 -23.39 -4.37
C LEU A 39 2.14 -24.85 -4.69
N ALA A 40 1.12 -25.69 -4.93
CA ALA A 40 1.31 -27.07 -5.32
C ALA A 40 2.10 -27.17 -6.64
N PHE A 41 1.71 -26.38 -7.64
CA PHE A 41 2.43 -26.33 -8.91
C PHE A 41 3.90 -25.92 -8.75
N LEU A 42 4.19 -24.92 -7.91
CA LEU A 42 5.55 -24.46 -7.66
C LEU A 42 6.37 -25.48 -6.85
N ALA A 43 5.76 -26.18 -5.90
CA ALA A 43 6.41 -27.24 -5.13
C ALA A 43 6.88 -28.40 -6.03
N ASP A 44 6.16 -28.67 -7.11
CA ASP A 44 6.53 -29.68 -8.13
C ASP A 44 7.65 -29.20 -9.07
N GLN A 45 8.03 -27.92 -9.03
CA GLN A 45 9.13 -27.40 -9.86
C GLN A 45 10.48 -27.59 -9.16
N PRO A 46 11.56 -27.84 -9.92
CA PRO A 46 12.91 -27.70 -9.39
C PRO A 46 13.14 -26.30 -8.80
N ARG A 47 14.02 -26.20 -7.80
CA ARG A 47 14.40 -24.90 -7.22
C ARG A 47 14.88 -23.96 -8.33
N CYS A 48 14.21 -22.82 -8.43
CA CYS A 48 14.38 -21.84 -9.49
C CYS A 48 14.15 -20.43 -8.95
N ILE A 49 14.34 -19.42 -9.78
CA ILE A 49 13.93 -18.05 -9.47
C ILE A 49 12.43 -17.92 -9.74
N VAL A 50 11.69 -17.29 -8.84
CA VAL A 50 10.30 -16.89 -9.07
C VAL A 50 10.21 -15.38 -8.95
N ALA A 51 9.91 -14.74 -10.08
CA ALA A 51 9.77 -13.30 -10.19
C ALA A 51 8.29 -12.89 -10.18
N MET A 52 7.97 -11.82 -9.44
CA MET A 52 6.62 -11.24 -9.38
C MET A 52 6.73 -9.72 -9.40
N GLU A 53 5.71 -9.06 -9.94
CA GLU A 53 5.55 -7.62 -9.72
C GLU A 53 5.24 -7.35 -8.23
N ALA A 54 5.85 -6.31 -7.67
CA ALA A 54 5.60 -5.85 -6.32
C ALA A 54 4.20 -5.23 -6.23
N CYS A 55 3.21 -6.06 -5.92
CA CYS A 55 1.81 -5.67 -5.71
C CYS A 55 1.33 -5.99 -4.28
N GLY A 56 0.09 -5.62 -3.95
CA GLY A 56 -0.48 -5.80 -2.61
C GLY A 56 -0.44 -7.24 -2.07
N GLY A 57 -0.44 -8.26 -2.95
CA GLY A 57 -0.33 -9.67 -2.57
C GLY A 57 1.09 -10.24 -2.63
N ALA A 58 2.04 -9.55 -3.26
CA ALA A 58 3.32 -10.12 -3.65
C ALA A 58 4.21 -10.54 -2.49
N HIS A 59 4.18 -9.80 -1.36
CA HIS A 59 4.96 -10.17 -0.18
C HIS A 59 4.47 -11.46 0.49
N HIS A 60 3.16 -11.69 0.57
CA HIS A 60 2.61 -12.93 1.11
C HIS A 60 3.03 -14.12 0.23
N TRP A 61 2.86 -13.99 -1.08
CA TRP A 61 3.30 -15.01 -2.04
C TRP A 61 4.81 -15.21 -2.02
N GLY A 62 5.59 -14.14 -1.91
CA GLY A 62 7.04 -14.22 -1.82
C GLY A 62 7.51 -15.02 -0.60
N ARG A 63 6.85 -14.86 0.56
CA ARG A 63 7.16 -15.69 1.74
C ARG A 63 6.78 -17.16 1.52
N ALA A 64 5.58 -17.42 1.00
CA ALA A 64 5.10 -18.78 0.77
C ALA A 64 5.96 -19.54 -0.26
N ILE A 65 6.34 -18.86 -1.35
CA ILE A 65 7.20 -19.41 -2.42
C ILE A 65 8.64 -19.59 -1.92
N GLY A 66 9.16 -18.64 -1.14
CA GLY A 66 10.47 -18.77 -0.51
C GLY A 66 10.55 -19.97 0.46
N ALA A 67 9.47 -20.27 1.18
CA ALA A 67 9.39 -21.44 2.06
C ALA A 67 9.45 -22.79 1.31
N LEU A 68 9.09 -22.82 0.02
CA LEU A 68 9.29 -23.97 -0.86
C LEU A 68 10.76 -24.11 -1.35
N GLY A 69 11.62 -23.12 -1.05
CA GLY A 69 13.04 -23.14 -1.40
C GLY A 69 13.39 -22.43 -2.72
N HIS A 70 12.45 -21.71 -3.34
CA HIS A 70 12.73 -20.88 -4.52
C HIS A 70 13.36 -19.54 -4.13
N ALA A 71 14.19 -19.00 -5.02
CA ALA A 71 14.69 -17.64 -4.89
C ALA A 71 13.63 -16.65 -5.40
N VAL A 72 13.13 -15.77 -4.54
CA VAL A 72 12.06 -14.83 -4.92
C VAL A 72 12.62 -13.47 -5.31
N ARG A 73 12.12 -12.93 -6.42
CA ARG A 73 12.43 -11.58 -6.92
C ARG A 73 11.15 -10.76 -7.05
N LEU A 74 11.01 -9.69 -6.28
CA LEU A 74 9.92 -8.72 -6.45
C LEU A 74 10.41 -7.53 -7.27
N ILE A 75 9.71 -7.17 -8.35
CA ILE A 75 10.11 -6.09 -9.25
C ILE A 75 9.14 -4.91 -9.10
N PRO A 76 9.61 -3.67 -8.93
CA PRO A 76 8.73 -2.50 -8.96
C PRO A 76 7.91 -2.43 -10.27
N PRO A 77 6.61 -2.09 -10.22
CA PRO A 77 5.75 -1.98 -11.42
C PRO A 77 6.34 -1.11 -12.54
N ALA A 78 6.97 0.01 -12.16
CA ALA A 78 7.61 0.93 -13.09
C ALA A 78 8.74 0.27 -13.92
N TYR A 79 9.38 -0.78 -13.38
CA TYR A 79 10.45 -1.50 -14.07
C TYR A 79 9.95 -2.69 -14.90
N VAL A 80 8.74 -3.18 -14.64
CA VAL A 80 8.09 -4.21 -15.48
C VAL A 80 7.46 -3.59 -16.71
N LYS A 81 6.83 -2.40 -16.57
CA LYS A 81 6.09 -1.71 -17.63
C LYS A 81 6.82 -1.63 -18.99
N PRO A 82 8.14 -1.33 -19.08
CA PRO A 82 8.86 -1.29 -20.36
C PRO A 82 8.94 -2.63 -21.11
N PHE A 83 8.72 -3.75 -20.42
CA PHE A 83 8.79 -5.10 -21.00
C PHE A 83 7.41 -5.62 -21.46
N VAL A 84 6.33 -4.90 -21.15
CA VAL A 84 4.98 -5.29 -21.57
C VAL A 84 4.80 -5.02 -23.07
N LYS A 85 4.49 -6.06 -23.84
CA LYS A 85 4.27 -5.99 -25.30
C LYS A 85 2.93 -5.30 -25.62
N ARG A 86 2.76 -4.83 -26.87
CA ARG A 86 1.65 -3.94 -27.32
C ARG A 86 0.23 -4.40 -26.98
N GLN A 87 0.00 -5.68 -26.70
CA GLN A 87 -1.29 -6.21 -26.25
C GLN A 87 -1.21 -6.62 -24.78
N LYS A 88 -1.81 -5.82 -23.90
CA LYS A 88 -1.86 -6.13 -22.47
C LYS A 88 -2.80 -7.30 -22.21
N ASN A 89 -2.24 -8.40 -21.72
CA ASN A 89 -2.98 -9.52 -21.16
C ASN A 89 -2.12 -10.19 -20.07
N ASP A 90 -2.77 -10.92 -19.16
CA ASP A 90 -2.10 -11.53 -18.00
C ASP A 90 -0.91 -12.43 -18.40
N ALA A 91 -0.95 -13.09 -19.56
CA ALA A 91 0.13 -13.97 -20.02
C ALA A 91 1.34 -13.17 -20.53
N ALA A 92 1.09 -12.05 -21.21
CA ALA A 92 2.11 -11.09 -21.63
C ALA A 92 2.73 -10.37 -20.42
N ASP A 93 1.93 -10.10 -19.37
CA ASP A 93 2.41 -9.52 -18.12
C ASP A 93 3.35 -10.49 -17.38
N ALA A 94 3.01 -11.79 -17.31
CA ALA A 94 3.89 -12.82 -16.73
C ALA A 94 5.22 -12.98 -17.51
N GLU A 95 5.16 -12.91 -18.84
CA GLU A 95 6.34 -12.91 -19.72
C GLU A 95 7.21 -11.67 -19.48
N ALA A 96 6.60 -10.48 -19.40
CA ALA A 96 7.30 -9.23 -19.11
C ALA A 96 8.01 -9.26 -17.74
N ILE A 97 7.37 -9.82 -16.71
CA ILE A 97 7.99 -10.02 -15.39
C ILE A 97 9.22 -10.93 -15.51
N CYS A 98 9.11 -12.02 -16.28
CA CYS A 98 10.21 -12.95 -16.52
C CYS A 98 11.38 -12.26 -17.22
N GLU A 99 11.12 -11.57 -18.34
CA GLU A 99 12.12 -10.82 -19.10
C GLU A 99 12.81 -9.74 -18.25
N ALA A 100 12.03 -8.97 -17.49
CA ALA A 100 12.55 -7.94 -16.59
C ALA A 100 13.49 -8.54 -15.52
N ALA A 101 13.09 -9.66 -14.92
CA ALA A 101 13.87 -10.32 -13.87
C ALA A 101 15.20 -10.90 -14.36
N MET A 102 15.33 -11.19 -15.65
CA MET A 102 16.56 -11.70 -16.26
C MET A 102 17.61 -10.60 -16.50
N ARG A 103 17.24 -9.32 -16.45
CA ARG A 103 18.20 -8.23 -16.67
C ARG A 103 19.24 -8.19 -15.54
N PRO A 104 20.55 -8.23 -15.85
CA PRO A 104 21.61 -8.25 -14.82
C PRO A 104 21.61 -7.03 -13.90
N THR A 105 21.18 -5.87 -14.41
CA THR A 105 21.13 -4.61 -13.67
C THR A 105 19.80 -4.37 -12.94
N MET A 106 18.88 -5.34 -12.95
CA MET A 106 17.56 -5.19 -12.34
C MET A 106 17.66 -5.03 -10.83
N ARG A 107 16.84 -4.12 -10.29
CA ARG A 107 16.71 -3.89 -8.85
C ARG A 107 15.44 -4.56 -8.33
N PHE A 108 15.56 -5.24 -7.19
CA PHE A 108 14.47 -5.99 -6.58
C PHE A 108 14.07 -5.41 -5.24
N VAL A 109 12.78 -5.52 -4.92
CA VAL A 109 12.23 -5.19 -3.60
C VAL A 109 12.39 -6.41 -2.69
N ALA A 110 12.91 -6.20 -1.48
CA ALA A 110 13.00 -7.27 -0.50
C ALA A 110 11.61 -7.78 -0.08
N VAL A 111 11.46 -9.10 0.05
CA VAL A 111 10.24 -9.70 0.59
C VAL A 111 10.15 -9.35 2.08
N LYS A 112 9.17 -8.53 2.44
CA LYS A 112 8.94 -8.13 3.84
C LYS A 112 8.42 -9.29 4.67
N THR A 113 8.83 -9.36 5.94
CA THR A 113 8.21 -10.27 6.92
C THR A 113 6.76 -9.88 7.19
N SER A 114 5.99 -10.78 7.82
CA SER A 114 4.60 -10.50 8.20
C SER A 114 4.52 -9.29 9.14
N GLU A 115 5.44 -9.21 10.10
CA GLU A 115 5.55 -8.15 11.10
C GLU A 115 5.93 -6.81 10.46
N GLN A 116 6.85 -6.82 9.49
CA GLN A 116 7.20 -5.63 8.71
C GLN A 116 5.99 -5.11 7.92
N GLN A 117 5.18 -5.99 7.32
CA GLN A 117 3.95 -5.58 6.64
C GLN A 117 2.87 -5.09 7.61
N ALA A 118 2.74 -5.71 8.78
CA ALA A 118 1.80 -5.30 9.82
C ALA A 118 2.09 -3.88 10.30
N ARG A 119 3.37 -3.54 10.52
CA ARG A 119 3.77 -2.16 10.82
C ARG A 119 3.34 -1.19 9.74
N ALA A 120 3.49 -1.54 8.45
CA ALA A 120 3.04 -0.69 7.35
C ALA A 120 1.50 -0.49 7.31
N ILE A 121 0.71 -1.44 7.79
CA ILE A 121 -0.76 -1.30 7.90
C ILE A 121 -1.12 -0.20 8.89
N LEU A 122 -0.39 -0.07 10.00
CA LEU A 122 -0.64 0.96 11.02
C LEU A 122 -0.57 2.36 10.40
N PHE A 123 0.47 2.65 9.62
CA PHE A 123 0.63 3.94 8.93
C PHE A 123 -0.49 4.19 7.91
N ARG A 124 -0.81 3.21 7.06
CA ARG A 124 -1.87 3.35 6.05
C ARG A 124 -3.24 3.56 6.68
N THR A 125 -3.50 2.92 7.82
CA THR A 125 -4.73 3.09 8.59
C THR A 125 -4.82 4.51 9.13
N ARG A 126 -3.76 5.01 9.77
CA ARG A 126 -3.70 6.40 10.25
C ARG A 126 -3.92 7.41 9.12
N ASP A 127 -3.25 7.21 7.99
CA ASP A 127 -3.37 8.09 6.81
C ASP A 127 -4.79 8.10 6.24
N LEU A 128 -5.44 6.93 6.16
CA LEU A 128 -6.85 6.83 5.78
C LEU A 128 -7.76 7.62 6.73
N LEU A 129 -7.61 7.45 8.05
CA LEU A 129 -8.43 8.18 9.02
C LEU A 129 -8.20 9.70 8.97
N VAL A 130 -6.96 10.13 8.73
CA VAL A 130 -6.65 11.57 8.55
C VAL A 130 -7.32 12.15 7.31
N ARG A 131 -7.32 11.42 6.19
CA ARG A 131 -8.06 11.82 4.99
C ARG A 131 -9.56 11.89 5.25
N GLN A 132 -10.15 10.88 5.89
CA GLN A 132 -11.57 10.88 6.26
C GLN A 132 -11.91 12.06 7.16
N ARG A 133 -11.12 12.33 8.20
CA ARG A 133 -11.33 13.49 9.07
C ARG A 133 -11.28 14.80 8.29
N THR A 134 -10.32 14.93 7.38
CA THR A 134 -10.17 16.13 6.53
C THR A 134 -11.37 16.31 5.60
N GLN A 135 -11.88 15.21 5.03
CA GLN A 135 -13.09 15.21 4.22
C GLN A 135 -14.31 15.71 5.01
N LEU A 136 -14.51 15.24 6.24
CA LEU A 136 -15.61 15.69 7.10
C LEU A 136 -15.49 17.17 7.48
N ILE A 137 -14.27 17.64 7.81
CA ILE A 137 -14.02 19.06 8.10
C ILE A 137 -14.37 19.93 6.88
N ASN A 138 -13.97 19.49 5.69
CA ASN A 138 -14.26 20.20 4.46
C ASN A 138 -15.76 20.21 4.12
N ALA A 139 -16.47 19.11 4.35
CA ALA A 139 -17.92 19.03 4.18
C ALA A 139 -18.66 19.97 5.15
N LEU A 140 -18.33 19.90 6.44
CA LEU A 140 -18.88 20.79 7.47
C LEU A 140 -18.65 22.28 7.11
N ARG A 141 -17.43 22.63 6.71
CA ARG A 141 -17.09 23.99 6.29
C ARG A 141 -17.89 24.44 5.06
N GLY A 142 -18.11 23.54 4.10
CA GLY A 142 -18.92 23.80 2.91
C GLY A 142 -20.38 24.10 3.26
N HIS A 143 -21.00 23.22 4.04
CA HIS A 143 -22.39 23.40 4.48
C HIS A 143 -22.59 24.68 5.28
N LEU A 144 -21.67 25.01 6.20
CA LEU A 144 -21.77 26.23 6.98
C LEU A 144 -21.58 27.49 6.12
N ALA A 145 -20.75 27.43 5.07
CA ALA A 145 -20.58 28.55 4.15
C ALA A 145 -21.83 28.85 3.32
N GLU A 146 -22.67 27.85 3.01
CA GLU A 146 -23.98 28.06 2.34
C GLU A 146 -24.94 28.92 3.20
N HIS A 147 -24.70 28.96 4.51
CA HIS A 147 -25.47 29.77 5.47
C HIS A 147 -24.67 30.98 6.00
N GLY A 148 -23.62 31.41 5.29
CA GLY A 148 -22.86 32.62 5.61
C GLY A 148 -21.78 32.47 6.68
N VAL A 149 -21.59 31.27 7.25
CA VAL A 149 -20.54 31.00 8.23
C VAL A 149 -19.26 30.56 7.50
N VAL A 150 -18.31 31.50 7.35
CA VAL A 150 -17.06 31.27 6.61
C VAL A 150 -15.88 31.12 7.57
N ALA A 151 -15.12 30.03 7.41
CA ALA A 151 -13.85 29.81 8.12
C ALA A 151 -12.70 29.47 7.15
N PRO A 152 -11.44 29.83 7.49
CA PRO A 152 -10.29 29.43 6.68
C PRO A 152 -10.10 27.91 6.65
N GLN A 153 -9.47 27.40 5.59
CA GLN A 153 -9.15 25.98 5.46
C GLN A 153 -8.23 25.48 6.60
N GLY A 154 -8.41 24.22 7.00
CA GLY A 154 -7.49 23.51 7.89
C GLY A 154 -8.12 23.10 9.21
N SER A 155 -7.61 22.00 9.80
CA SER A 155 -8.16 21.42 11.03
C SER A 155 -8.06 22.34 12.25
N ALA A 156 -7.16 23.33 12.24
CA ALA A 156 -7.03 24.31 13.32
C ALA A 156 -8.27 25.22 13.46
N ASN A 157 -9.05 25.40 12.40
CA ASN A 157 -10.25 26.24 12.41
C ASN A 157 -11.53 25.48 12.79
N LEU A 158 -11.44 24.17 13.09
CA LEU A 158 -12.59 23.37 13.49
C LEU A 158 -13.28 23.93 14.74
N LYS A 159 -12.50 24.44 15.70
CA LYS A 159 -13.05 25.04 16.93
C LYS A 159 -13.95 26.23 16.62
N LYS A 160 -13.56 27.08 15.66
CA LYS A 160 -14.37 28.23 15.21
C LYS A 160 -15.67 27.81 14.56
N LEU A 161 -15.65 26.73 13.75
CA LEU A 161 -16.86 26.17 13.16
C LEU A 161 -17.80 25.60 14.23
N ALA A 162 -17.26 24.97 15.27
CA ALA A 162 -18.06 24.46 16.39
C ALA A 162 -18.63 25.57 17.26
N GLU A 163 -17.88 26.65 17.49
CA GLU A 163 -18.34 27.84 18.22
C GLU A 163 -19.51 28.53 17.49
N ALA A 164 -19.43 28.66 16.16
CA ALA A 164 -20.51 29.25 15.35
C ALA A 164 -21.84 28.48 15.40
N LEU A 165 -21.82 27.19 15.73
CA LEU A 165 -23.03 26.37 15.89
C LEU A 165 -23.71 26.56 17.27
N GLY A 166 -22.98 27.11 18.24
CA GLY A 166 -23.49 27.39 19.59
C GLY A 166 -23.88 28.84 19.79
N ASP A 167 -23.65 29.70 18.81
CA ASP A 167 -23.94 31.12 18.88
C ASP A 167 -25.40 31.40 18.46
N GLU A 168 -26.22 31.81 19.43
CA GLU A 168 -27.63 32.16 19.23
C GLU A 168 -27.82 33.35 18.27
N THR A 169 -26.78 34.14 18.00
CA THR A 169 -26.82 35.24 17.02
C THR A 169 -26.64 34.76 15.58
N THR A 170 -26.15 33.53 15.39
CA THR A 170 -26.00 32.95 14.06
C THR A 170 -27.35 32.36 13.64
N SER A 171 -28.01 32.99 12.66
CA SER A 171 -29.31 32.56 12.13
C SER A 171 -29.20 31.28 11.28
N LEU A 172 -28.76 30.19 11.90
CA LEU A 172 -28.68 28.87 11.27
C LEU A 172 -30.00 28.13 11.46
N PRO A 173 -30.57 27.53 10.40
CA PRO A 173 -31.68 26.61 10.56
C PRO A 173 -31.32 25.46 11.51
N LEU A 174 -32.25 25.08 12.40
CA LEU A 174 -32.04 24.02 13.39
C LEU A 174 -31.52 22.72 12.76
N LEU A 175 -32.06 22.34 11.60
CA LEU A 175 -31.62 21.15 10.86
C LEU A 175 -30.14 21.21 10.47
N VAL A 176 -29.64 22.38 10.08
CA VAL A 176 -28.22 22.58 9.73
C VAL A 176 -27.35 22.39 10.97
N VAL A 177 -27.79 22.91 12.10
CA VAL A 177 -27.09 22.75 13.39
C VAL A 177 -27.03 21.28 13.80
N GLU A 178 -28.15 20.55 13.72
CA GLU A 178 -28.21 19.12 14.05
C GLU A 178 -27.31 18.28 13.15
N LEU A 179 -27.38 18.47 11.82
CA LEU A 179 -26.51 17.76 10.87
C LEU A 179 -25.03 18.12 11.05
N SER A 180 -24.73 19.39 11.39
CA SER A 180 -23.37 19.83 11.70
C SER A 180 -22.81 19.16 12.96
N ARG A 181 -23.65 18.92 13.96
CA ARG A 181 -23.26 18.17 15.18
C ARG A 181 -22.86 16.73 14.86
N VAL A 182 -23.53 16.08 13.90
CA VAL A 182 -23.14 14.74 13.43
C VAL A 182 -21.72 14.74 12.86
N PHE A 183 -21.37 15.75 12.04
CA PHE A 183 -20.00 15.88 11.53
C PHE A 183 -18.99 16.11 12.63
N LEU A 184 -19.28 17.00 13.59
CA LEU A 184 -18.38 17.28 14.71
C LEU A 184 -18.10 16.04 15.56
N GLU A 185 -19.13 15.25 15.87
CA GLU A 185 -18.97 14.01 16.63
C GLU A 185 -18.06 13.01 15.88
N GLN A 186 -18.30 12.79 14.60
CA GLN A 186 -17.44 11.90 13.79
C GLN A 186 -16.00 12.41 13.70
N ILE A 187 -15.80 13.72 13.56
CA ILE A 187 -14.46 14.34 13.53
C ILE A 187 -13.73 14.13 14.86
N ASP A 188 -14.41 14.25 16.00
CA ASP A 188 -13.84 13.99 17.32
C ASP A 188 -13.46 12.52 17.49
N GLN A 189 -14.36 11.60 17.14
CA GLN A 189 -14.09 10.16 17.18
C GLN A 189 -12.88 9.78 16.32
N LEU A 190 -12.78 10.32 15.10
CA LEU A 190 -11.61 10.10 14.24
C LEU A 190 -10.35 10.70 14.84
N SER A 191 -10.42 11.89 15.43
CA SER A 191 -9.26 12.54 16.06
C SER A 191 -8.69 11.74 17.22
N LYS A 192 -9.56 11.17 18.07
CA LYS A 192 -9.16 10.27 19.16
C LYS A 192 -8.46 9.01 18.63
N LYS A 193 -9.06 8.34 17.64
CA LYS A 193 -8.47 7.15 16.99
C LYS A 193 -7.12 7.45 16.33
N ILE A 194 -6.99 8.61 15.65
CA ILE A 194 -5.73 9.03 15.05
C ILE A 194 -4.64 9.19 16.12
N ALA A 195 -4.96 9.84 17.25
CA ALA A 195 -4.02 10.01 18.35
C ALA A 195 -3.59 8.66 18.96
N GLU A 196 -4.50 7.71 19.10
CA GLU A 196 -4.19 6.34 19.54
C GLU A 196 -3.23 5.63 18.58
N LEU A 197 -3.48 5.71 17.27
CA LEU A 197 -2.61 5.14 16.25
C LEU A 197 -1.23 5.81 16.24
N GLU A 198 -1.14 7.12 16.45
CA GLU A 198 0.13 7.85 16.53
C GLU A 198 0.96 7.45 17.76
N ARG A 199 0.32 7.17 18.91
CA ARG A 199 0.98 6.59 20.09
C ARG A 199 1.50 5.19 19.79
N ALA A 200 0.69 4.34 19.16
CA ALA A 200 1.10 2.99 18.75
C ALA A 200 2.28 3.04 17.76
N MET A 201 2.26 3.95 16.79
CA MET A 201 3.35 4.15 15.83
C MET A 201 4.65 4.55 16.52
N THR A 202 4.57 5.42 17.54
CA THR A 202 5.73 5.84 18.32
C THR A 202 6.34 4.67 19.08
N HIS A 203 5.49 3.84 19.72
CA HIS A 203 5.92 2.63 20.42
C HIS A 203 6.60 1.62 19.50
N GLU A 204 6.01 1.34 18.32
CA GLU A 204 6.58 0.42 17.34
C GLU A 204 7.91 0.94 16.73
N SER A 205 8.05 2.26 16.59
CA SER A 205 9.27 2.88 16.06
C SER A 205 10.49 2.72 16.97
N VAL A 206 10.27 2.51 18.28
CA VAL A 206 11.35 2.25 19.26
C VAL A 206 11.88 0.82 19.16
N ARG A 207 11.07 -0.12 18.64
CA ARG A 207 11.40 -1.56 18.57
C ARG A 207 12.14 -1.98 17.30
N GLY A 208 12.24 -1.12 16.29
CA GLY A 208 12.89 -1.45 15.02
C GLY A 208 14.35 -0.99 14.95
N GLU A 209 15.31 -1.92 14.79
CA GLU A 209 16.74 -1.60 14.59
C GLU A 209 16.96 -0.66 13.40
N THR A 210 16.29 -0.89 12.26
CA THR A 210 16.37 -0.02 11.08
C THR A 210 15.81 1.38 11.35
N THR A 211 14.73 1.48 12.14
CA THR A 211 14.12 2.77 12.51
C THR A 211 15.00 3.56 13.48
N ARG A 212 15.74 2.86 14.35
CA ARG A 212 16.73 3.44 15.26
C ARG A 212 17.90 4.07 14.49
N CYS A 213 18.44 3.39 13.47
CA CYS A 213 19.49 3.94 12.59
C CYS A 213 18.99 5.09 11.70
N LEU A 214 17.75 5.04 11.24
CA LEU A 214 17.19 6.13 10.42
C LEU A 214 16.90 7.41 11.24
N ARG A 215 16.67 7.27 12.55
CA ARG A 215 16.46 8.40 13.48
C ARG A 215 17.75 9.16 13.82
N THR A 216 18.92 8.62 13.48
CA THR A 216 20.22 9.29 13.70
C THR A 216 20.68 10.11 12.49
N LEU A 217 19.91 10.14 11.39
CA LEU A 217 20.24 10.93 10.20
C LEU A 217 19.74 12.37 10.34
N PRO A 218 20.60 13.40 10.16
CA PRO A 218 20.17 14.80 10.12
C PRO A 218 19.14 15.02 8.99
N GLY A 219 18.04 15.71 9.29
CA GLY A 219 16.96 15.97 8.33
C GLY A 219 15.78 14.99 8.39
N VAL A 220 15.95 13.84 9.06
CA VAL A 220 14.83 12.99 9.48
C VAL A 220 14.40 13.47 10.87
N GLY A 221 13.50 14.46 10.93
CA GLY A 221 12.90 14.87 12.20
C GLY A 221 12.16 13.71 12.91
N ARG A 222 11.52 13.96 14.06
CA ARG A 222 10.59 12.98 14.67
C ARG A 222 9.43 12.54 13.74
N SER A 223 9.28 13.21 12.60
CA SER A 223 8.51 12.74 11.45
C SER A 223 9.36 11.73 10.66
N PRO A 224 9.04 10.43 10.71
CA PRO A 224 10.01 9.44 10.31
C PRO A 224 10.06 9.26 8.78
N PRO A 225 11.13 8.67 8.22
CA PRO A 225 11.52 8.75 6.80
C PRO A 225 10.64 7.93 5.84
N TRP A 226 9.40 7.66 6.23
CA TRP A 226 8.51 6.69 5.61
C TRP A 226 7.76 7.19 4.39
N ARG A 227 7.88 8.47 3.99
CA ARG A 227 7.35 8.91 2.68
C ARG A 227 8.00 8.13 1.54
N ALA A 228 9.31 7.89 1.61
CA ALA A 228 10.04 7.08 0.64
C ALA A 228 9.67 5.58 0.66
N ALA A 229 9.07 5.08 1.75
CA ALA A 229 8.61 3.68 1.84
C ALA A 229 7.21 3.47 1.23
N ASN A 230 6.47 4.56 0.95
CA ASN A 230 5.17 4.54 0.30
C ASN A 230 5.24 4.71 -1.22
N ASP A 231 6.36 5.20 -1.76
CA ASP A 231 6.58 5.34 -3.22
C ASP A 231 6.85 3.99 -3.94
N CYS A 232 6.51 2.87 -3.29
CA CYS A 232 6.55 1.52 -3.87
C CYS A 232 5.17 0.84 -3.86
N PHE A 233 4.09 1.62 -3.79
CA PHE A 233 2.73 1.18 -4.11
C PHE A 233 2.19 1.97 -5.30
#